data_AF-W4MH76-F1
#
_entry.id   AF-W4MH76-F1
#
_cell.length_a   1.000
_cell.length_b   1.000
_cell.length_c   1.000
_cell.angle_alpha   90.00
_cell.angle_beta   90.00
_cell.angle_gamma   90.00
#
_symmetry.space_group_name_H-M   'P 1'
#
loop_
_entity.id
_entity.type
_entity.pdbx_description
1 polymer ?
#
loop_
_entity_poly.entity_id
_entity_poly.type
_entity_poly.pdbx_seq_one_letter_code
_entity_poly.pdbx_strand_id
1 'polypeptide(L)'
;MASRIQPLQPGESADPVVNELLQQGRDGWWGDSAMFGVIGRNPELLKTIVPVFGAFFAQGQVEPHIHELMRLKTGQINDCAY
;
A
#
# COMPACT_ATOMS: atom_id res chain seq x y z
N MET A 1 -17.79 3.71 1.52
CA MET A 1 -18.09 3.06 2.82
C MET A 1 -17.08 3.55 3.84
N ALA A 2 -17.48 3.87 5.07
CA ALA A 2 -16.52 4.15 6.13
C ALA A 2 -15.87 2.84 6.59
N SER A 3 -14.54 2.76 6.54
CA SER A 3 -13.80 1.61 7.05
C SER A 3 -13.96 1.48 8.57
N ARG A 4 -14.07 0.24 9.09
CA ARG A 4 -13.99 -0.01 10.53
C ARG A 4 -12.62 0.36 11.12
N ILE A 5 -11.56 0.28 10.30
CA ILE A 5 -10.19 0.59 10.67
C ILE A 5 -9.78 1.88 9.93
N GLN A 6 -9.58 2.97 10.67
CA GLN A 6 -9.34 4.30 10.10
C GLN A 6 -7.89 4.48 9.63
N PRO A 7 -7.53 4.46 8.35
CA PRO A 7 -6.12 4.44 7.92
C PRO A 7 -5.32 5.60 8.54
N LEU A 8 -4.10 5.32 9.02
CA LEU A 8 -3.18 6.38 9.44
C LEU A 8 -2.83 7.28 8.26
N GLN A 9 -2.84 8.58 8.50
CA GLN A 9 -2.34 9.59 7.59
C GLN A 9 -0.86 9.87 7.86
N PRO A 10 -0.09 10.34 6.85
CA PRO A 10 1.26 10.83 7.07
C PRO A 10 1.27 11.93 8.17
N GLY A 11 2.15 11.77 9.15
CA GLY A 11 2.27 12.67 10.30
C GLY A 11 1.52 12.22 11.56
N GLU A 12 0.68 11.18 11.47
CA GLU A 12 -0.06 10.65 12.63
C GLU A 12 0.70 9.58 13.42
N SER A 13 1.77 9.01 12.85
CA SER A 13 2.63 8.05 13.56
C SER A 13 3.66 8.76 14.42
N ALA A 14 3.95 8.20 15.60
CA ALA A 14 5.10 8.61 16.41
C ALA A 14 6.45 8.17 15.80
N ASP A 15 6.43 7.18 14.90
CA ASP A 15 7.61 6.71 14.18
C ASP A 15 7.78 7.51 12.88
N PRO A 16 8.87 8.29 12.73
CA PRO A 16 9.10 9.11 11.55
C PRO A 16 9.29 8.28 10.27
N VAL A 17 9.83 7.06 10.37
CA VAL A 17 10.00 6.16 9.22
C VAL A 17 8.64 5.70 8.71
N VAL A 18 7.70 5.42 9.62
CA VAL A 18 6.32 5.09 9.23
C VAL A 18 5.68 6.27 8.49
N ASN A 19 5.85 7.51 8.97
CA ASN A 19 5.30 8.67 8.28
C ASN A 19 5.88 8.86 6.88
N GLU A 20 7.17 8.60 6.70
CA GLU A 20 7.81 8.63 5.39
C GLU A 20 7.23 7.57 4.45
N LEU A 21 7.10 6.32 4.92
CA LEU A 21 6.51 5.23 4.14
C LEU A 21 5.04 5.50 3.80
N LEU A 22 4.26 6.11 4.70
CA LEU A 22 2.88 6.54 4.42
C LEU A 22 2.84 7.64 3.36
N GLN A 23 3.78 8.60 3.40
CA GLN A 23 3.89 9.64 2.38
C GLN A 23 4.23 9.03 1.00
N GLN A 24 5.18 8.08 0.95
CA GLN A 24 5.52 7.34 -0.26
C GLN A 24 4.35 6.49 -0.77
N GLY A 25 3.55 5.89 0.13
CA GLY A 25 2.35 5.14 -0.25
C GLY A 25 1.26 6.00 -0.89
N ARG A 26 1.21 7.30 -0.52
CA ARG A 26 0.28 8.29 -1.07
C ARG A 26 0.75 8.87 -2.40
N ASP A 27 2.00 9.34 -2.45
CA ASP A 27 2.52 10.13 -3.59
C ASP A 27 3.37 9.29 -4.57
N GLY A 28 3.76 8.09 -4.14
CA GLY A 28 4.63 7.21 -4.89
C GLY A 28 3.89 6.22 -5.79
N TRP A 29 4.65 5.24 -6.25
CA TRP A 29 4.30 4.32 -7.34
C TRP A 29 3.12 3.38 -7.07
N TRP A 30 2.69 3.22 -5.81
CA TRP A 30 1.57 2.33 -5.47
C TRP A 30 0.22 3.06 -5.36
N GLY A 31 0.21 4.32 -4.91
CA GLY A 31 -0.98 5.19 -4.90
C GLY A 31 -2.16 4.73 -4.04
N ASP A 32 -1.93 3.97 -2.96
CA ASP A 32 -2.99 3.49 -2.05
C ASP A 32 -2.71 3.89 -0.60
N SER A 33 -3.10 5.12 -0.27
CA SER A 33 -2.94 5.66 1.08
C SER A 33 -3.77 4.91 2.13
N ALA A 34 -4.88 4.30 1.75
CA ALA A 34 -5.78 3.65 2.70
C ALA A 34 -5.26 2.27 3.11
N MET A 35 -4.71 1.47 2.19
CA MET A 35 -4.13 0.16 2.52
C MET A 35 -2.88 0.35 3.40
N PHE A 36 -1.96 1.22 2.97
CA PHE A 36 -0.75 1.46 3.75
C PHE A 36 -1.03 2.15 5.09
N GLY A 37 -2.03 3.03 5.17
CA GLY A 37 -2.47 3.61 6.43
C GLY A 37 -3.05 2.59 7.41
N VAL A 38 -3.75 1.55 6.91
CA VAL A 38 -4.20 0.43 7.76
C VAL A 38 -3.01 -0.40 8.24
N ILE A 39 -2.09 -0.76 7.34
CA ILE A 39 -0.89 -1.53 7.67
C ILE A 39 0.00 -0.76 8.65
N GLY A 40 0.09 0.56 8.52
CA GLY A 40 0.90 1.45 9.37
C GLY A 40 0.52 1.43 10.85
N ARG A 41 -0.67 0.92 11.21
CA ARG A 41 -0.99 0.61 12.61
C ARG A 41 -0.11 -0.47 13.23
N ASN A 42 0.57 -1.25 12.39
CA ASN A 42 1.65 -2.14 12.78
C ASN A 42 2.95 -1.67 12.08
N PRO A 43 3.75 -0.81 12.73
CA PRO A 43 4.97 -0.22 12.15
C PRO A 43 5.93 -1.24 11.55
N GLU A 44 6.20 -2.34 12.26
CA GLU A 44 7.15 -3.36 11.82
C GLU A 44 6.65 -4.11 10.58
N LEU A 45 5.33 -4.37 10.51
CA LEU A 45 4.72 -4.93 9.31
C LEU A 45 4.85 -3.97 8.12
N LEU A 46 4.58 -2.67 8.30
CA LEU A 46 4.71 -1.69 7.22
C LEU A 46 6.14 -1.63 6.67
N LYS A 47 7.12 -1.57 7.57
CA LYS A 47 8.55 -1.54 7.21
C LYS A 47 8.99 -2.81 6.47
N THR A 48 8.37 -3.95 6.77
CA THR A 48 8.70 -5.23 6.13
C THR A 48 7.99 -5.41 4.78
N ILE A 49 6.74 -4.94 4.65
CA ILE A 49 5.94 -5.19 3.44
C ILE A 49 6.33 -4.28 2.27
N VAL A 50 6.68 -3.01 2.52
CA VAL A 50 6.97 -2.03 1.46
C VAL A 50 8.15 -2.47 0.57
N PRO A 51 9.28 -2.98 1.11
CA PRO A 51 10.37 -3.51 0.29
C PRO A 51 9.94 -4.68 -0.61
N VAL A 52 9.06 -5.56 -0.12
CA VAL A 52 8.54 -6.70 -0.90
C VAL A 52 7.71 -6.19 -2.08
N PHE A 53 6.87 -5.18 -1.85
CA PHE A 53 6.08 -4.54 -2.90
C PHE A 53 6.99 -3.87 -3.94
N GLY A 54 8.01 -3.13 -3.51
CA GLY A 54 8.98 -2.53 -4.42
C GLY A 54 9.71 -3.57 -5.27
N ALA A 55 10.14 -4.68 -4.67
CA ALA A 55 10.82 -5.76 -5.38
C ALA A 55 9.92 -6.42 -6.44
N PHE A 56 8.64 -6.62 -6.13
CA PHE A 56 7.72 -7.30 -7.05
C PHE A 56 7.26 -6.40 -8.19
N PHE A 57 6.92 -5.15 -7.89
CA PHE A 57 6.19 -4.29 -8.83
C PHE A 57 7.02 -3.17 -9.47
N ALA A 58 8.18 -2.79 -8.89
CA ALA A 58 8.98 -1.67 -9.36
C ALA A 58 10.26 -2.06 -10.12
N GLN A 59 10.55 -3.37 -10.30
CA GLN A 59 11.74 -3.83 -11.03
C GLN A 59 11.64 -3.79 -12.56
N GLY A 60 10.49 -3.39 -13.12
CA GLY A 60 10.30 -3.22 -14.57
C GLY A 60 10.30 -4.52 -15.38
N GLN A 61 10.21 -5.68 -14.72
CA GLN A 61 10.14 -6.98 -15.38
C GLN A 61 8.78 -7.21 -16.08
N VAL A 62 7.76 -6.51 -15.63
CA VAL A 62 6.38 -6.57 -16.12
C VAL A 62 5.90 -5.13 -16.35
N GLU A 63 5.21 -4.90 -17.45
CA GLU A 63 4.70 -3.57 -17.79
C GLU A 63 3.70 -3.06 -16.74
N PRO A 64 3.72 -1.77 -16.36
CA PRO A 64 2.87 -1.24 -15.29
C PRO A 64 1.37 -1.53 -15.47
N HIS A 65 0.88 -1.49 -16.71
CA HIS A 65 -0.53 -1.76 -17.01
C HIS A 65 -0.92 -3.24 -16.75
N ILE A 66 0.03 -4.17 -16.87
CA ILE A 66 -0.19 -5.59 -16.56
C ILE A 66 -0.31 -5.79 -15.04
N HIS A 67 0.49 -5.10 -14.23
CA HIS A 67 0.34 -5.13 -12.76
C HIS A 67 -1.05 -4.66 -12.31
N GLU A 68 -1.59 -3.62 -12.96
CA GLU A 68 -2.95 -3.16 -12.68
C GLU A 68 -4.00 -4.21 -13.09
N LEU A 69 -3.84 -4.87 -14.24
CA LEU A 69 -4.72 -5.98 -14.63
C LEU A 69 -4.64 -7.16 -13.64
N MET A 70 -3.44 -7.49 -13.13
CA MET A 70 -3.28 -8.51 -12.08
C MET A 70 -4.04 -8.12 -10.81
N ARG A 71 -3.98 -6.84 -10.41
CA ARG A 71 -4.71 -6.30 -9.26
C ARG A 71 -6.22 -6.42 -9.48
N LEU A 72 -6.74 -5.94 -10.60
CA LEU A 72 -8.16 -6.03 -10.95
C LEU A 72 -8.65 -7.47 -11.01
N LYS A 73 -7.87 -8.37 -11.62
CA LYS A 73 -8.24 -9.79 -11.69
C LYS A 73 -8.25 -10.44 -10.33
N THR A 74 -7.27 -10.13 -9.47
CA THR A 74 -7.21 -10.63 -8.09
C THR A 74 -8.40 -10.11 -7.27
N GLY A 75 -8.77 -8.84 -7.43
CA GLY A 75 -9.96 -8.27 -6.81
C GLY A 75 -11.24 -8.98 -7.26
N GLN A 76 -11.40 -9.16 -8.58
CA GLN A 76 -12.55 -9.83 -9.17
C GLN A 76 -12.75 -11.27 -8.66
N ILE A 77 -11.69 -12.08 -8.62
CA ILE A 77 -11.81 -13.50 -8.20
C ILE A 77 -12.08 -13.66 -6.70
N ASN A 78 -11.74 -12.65 -5.90
CA ASN A 78 -11.96 -12.65 -4.45
C ASN A 78 -13.19 -11.83 -4.03
N ASP A 79 -13.94 -11.27 -4.99
CA ASP A 79 -15.03 -10.32 -4.72
C ASP A 79 -14.59 -9.16 -3.79
N CYS A 80 -13.33 -8.73 -3.95
CA CYS A 80 -12.74 -7.66 -3.16
C CYS A 80 -13.03 -6.32 -3.85
N ALA A 81 -14.01 -5.60 -3.31
CA ALA A 81 -14.49 -4.31 -3.84
C ALA A 81 -13.85 -3.07 -3.20
N TYR A 82 -12.90 -3.27 -2.28
CA TYR A 82 -12.00 -2.22 -1.81
C TYR A 82 -11.07 -1.82 -2.96
#